data_AF-A0A7C6LQ79-F1
#
_entry.id   AF-A0A7C6LQ79-F1
#
_cell.length_a   1.000
_cell.length_b   1.000
_cell.length_c   1.000
_cell.angle_alpha   90.00
_cell.angle_beta   90.00
_cell.angle_gamma   90.00
#
_symmetry.space_group_name_H-M   'P 1'
#
loop_
_entity.id
_entity.type
_entity.pdbx_description
1 polymer ?
#
loop_
_entity_poly.entity_id
_entity_poly.type
_entity_poly.pdbx_seq_one_letter_code
_entity_poly.pdbx_strand_id
1 'polypeptide(L)'
;MKILLTNDDSIRAEGLAALWSALKDIADVVVVAPDRERSATGHGITMDVPLRAEKTSLFDGQGWMVNGTPADCVKLAVNCLLKEKPDLVI
;
A
#
# COMPACT_ATOMS: atom_id res chain seq x y z
N MET A 1 -0.32 9.15 15.14
CA MET A 1 0.05 7.78 14.77
C MET A 1 -0.17 7.62 13.28
N LYS A 2 0.84 7.15 12.55
CA LYS A 2 0.80 6.93 11.10
C LYS A 2 0.70 5.43 10.81
N ILE A 3 -0.34 5.04 10.09
CA ILE A 3 -0.58 3.63 9.69
C ILE A 3 -0.37 3.49 8.19
N LEU A 4 0.41 2.50 7.79
CA LEU A 4 0.52 2.07 6.40
C LEU A 4 -0.43 0.89 6.17
N LEU A 5 -1.33 1.01 5.20
CA LEU A 5 -2.16 -0.09 4.73
C LEU A 5 -1.63 -0.67 3.42
N THR A 6 -1.58 -1.99 3.34
CA THR A 6 -1.25 -2.74 2.12
C THR A 6 -2.13 -3.98 1.99
N ASN A 7 -2.06 -4.67 0.85
CA ASN A 7 -2.69 -5.96 0.64
C ASN A 7 -2.08 -6.68 -0.58
N ASP A 8 -2.58 -7.86 -0.91
CA ASP A 8 -2.30 -8.62 -2.13
C ASP A 8 -3.45 -8.62 -3.15
N ASP A 9 -4.68 -8.29 -2.74
CA ASP A 9 -5.87 -8.23 -3.63
C ASP A 9 -5.95 -7.00 -4.56
N SER A 10 -4.87 -6.20 -4.64
CA SER A 10 -4.78 -4.87 -5.28
C SER A 10 -5.34 -3.70 -4.47
N ILE A 11 -4.90 -2.51 -4.85
CA ILE A 11 -5.34 -1.25 -4.24
C ILE A 11 -6.85 -0.99 -4.36
N ARG A 12 -7.55 -1.67 -5.27
CA ARG A 12 -8.99 -1.49 -5.49
C ARG A 12 -9.85 -2.46 -4.66
N ALA A 13 -9.24 -3.29 -3.82
CA ALA A 13 -9.96 -4.27 -3.02
C ALA A 13 -10.92 -3.61 -2.03
N GLU A 14 -12.14 -4.14 -1.93
CA GLU A 14 -13.17 -3.65 -1.00
C GLU A 14 -12.73 -3.78 0.46
N GLY A 15 -11.98 -4.82 0.80
CA GLY A 15 -11.43 -5.00 2.16
C GLY A 15 -10.48 -3.88 2.56
N LEU A 16 -9.64 -3.42 1.63
CA LEU A 16 -8.74 -2.30 1.85
C LEU A 16 -9.51 -0.99 2.07
N ALA A 17 -10.63 -0.82 1.34
CA ALA A 17 -11.56 0.29 1.52
C ALA A 17 -12.23 0.30 2.89
N ALA A 18 -12.74 -0.85 3.32
CA ALA A 18 -13.37 -1.00 4.61
C ALA A 18 -12.38 -0.71 5.75
N LEU A 19 -11.15 -1.22 5.64
CA LEU A 19 -10.10 -1.00 6.64
C LEU A 19 -9.67 0.46 6.70
N TRP A 20 -9.46 1.11 5.56
CA TRP A 20 -9.17 2.55 5.51
C TRP A 20 -10.28 3.37 6.15
N SER A 21 -11.55 3.08 5.81
CA SER A 21 -12.71 3.77 6.36
C SER A 21 -12.80 3.63 7.89
N ALA A 22 -12.47 2.47 8.43
CA ALA A 22 -12.49 2.22 9.88
C ALA A 22 -11.38 2.94 10.66
N LEU A 23 -10.26 3.27 10.01
CA LEU A 23 -9.07 3.81 10.68
C LEU A 23 -8.84 5.31 10.43
N LYS A 24 -9.44 5.88 9.38
CA LYS A 24 -9.18 7.26 8.95
C LYS A 24 -9.44 8.33 10.02
N ASP A 25 -10.39 8.10 10.92
CA ASP A 25 -10.79 9.08 11.95
C ASP A 25 -9.90 9.01 13.21
N ILE A 26 -9.06 7.98 13.34
CA ILE A 26 -8.22 7.75 14.54
C ILE A 26 -6.71 7.78 14.26
N ALA A 27 -6.29 7.75 12.99
CA ALA A 27 -4.89 7.74 12.59
C ALA A 27 -4.67 8.41 11.23
N ASP A 28 -3.42 8.80 10.94
CA ASP A 28 -3.00 9.21 9.60
C ASP A 28 -2.74 7.97 8.76
N VAL A 29 -3.71 7.60 7.92
CA VAL A 29 -3.71 6.34 7.16
C VAL A 29 -3.22 6.58 5.73
N VAL A 30 -2.13 5.92 5.36
CA VAL A 30 -1.60 5.93 3.98
C VAL A 30 -1.75 4.55 3.36
N VAL A 31 -2.22 4.49 2.12
CA VAL A 31 -2.40 3.24 1.38
C VAL A 31 -1.31 3.10 0.32
N VAL A 32 -0.57 1.99 0.36
CA VAL A 32 0.37 1.59 -0.70
C VAL A 32 0.15 0.12 -1.00
N ALA A 33 -0.34 -0.20 -2.20
CA ALA A 33 -0.73 -1.55 -2.56
C ALA A 33 -0.48 -1.88 -4.04
N PRO A 34 -0.52 -3.16 -4.43
CA PRO A 34 -0.30 -3.58 -5.81
C PRO A 34 -1.32 -2.97 -6.79
N ASP A 35 -0.90 -2.73 -8.03
CA ASP A 35 -1.74 -2.26 -9.13
C ASP A 35 -2.77 -3.31 -9.62
N ARG A 36 -2.53 -4.58 -9.31
CA ARG A 36 -3.33 -5.76 -9.68
C ARG A 36 -3.27 -6.81 -8.60
N GLU A 37 -4.14 -7.83 -8.68
CA GLU A 37 -4.11 -8.97 -7.78
C GLU A 37 -2.74 -9.68 -7.84
N ARG A 38 -2.17 -9.94 -6.66
CA ARG A 38 -0.89 -10.62 -6.42
C ARG A 38 -1.04 -11.78 -5.44
N SER A 39 -2.24 -12.35 -5.33
CA SER A 39 -2.51 -13.56 -4.56
C SER A 39 -1.50 -14.67 -4.87
N ALA A 40 -1.11 -15.43 -3.84
CA ALA A 40 -0.13 -16.52 -3.91
C ALA A 40 1.32 -16.13 -4.29
N THR A 41 1.72 -14.85 -4.18
CA THR A 41 3.12 -14.42 -4.39
C THR A 41 4.06 -14.69 -3.20
N GLY A 42 3.53 -15.09 -2.03
CA GLY A 42 4.34 -15.36 -0.84
C GLY A 42 5.18 -14.15 -0.39
N HIS A 43 6.45 -14.38 -0.03
CA HIS A 43 7.43 -13.33 0.30
C HIS A 43 8.21 -12.82 -0.94
N GLY A 44 7.62 -12.90 -2.13
CA GLY A 44 8.28 -12.48 -3.37
C GLY A 44 8.68 -11.00 -3.35
N ILE A 45 9.80 -10.68 -4.00
CA ILE A 45 10.27 -9.32 -4.26
C ILE A 45 10.58 -9.17 -5.75
N THR A 46 10.22 -8.04 -6.34
CA THR A 46 10.52 -7.75 -7.75
C THR A 46 11.96 -7.28 -7.92
N MET A 47 12.73 -8.00 -8.73
CA MET A 47 14.16 -7.72 -8.99
C MET A 47 14.49 -7.66 -10.49
N ASP A 48 13.64 -8.23 -11.33
CA ASP A 48 13.80 -8.40 -12.77
C ASP A 48 13.29 -7.21 -13.58
N VAL A 49 12.39 -6.40 -13.01
CA VAL A 49 11.85 -5.18 -13.62
C VAL A 49 11.90 -4.00 -12.66
N PRO A 50 12.03 -2.75 -13.15
CA PRO A 50 11.93 -1.58 -12.30
C PRO A 50 10.59 -1.47 -11.60
N LEU A 51 10.62 -1.22 -10.30
CA LEU A 51 9.44 -0.87 -9.53
C LEU A 51 9.00 0.58 -9.86
N ARG A 52 7.69 0.77 -10.00
CA ARG A 52 7.03 2.05 -10.24
C ARG A 52 5.94 2.23 -9.21
N ALA A 53 5.87 3.43 -8.63
CA ALA A 53 4.81 3.85 -7.75
C ALA A 53 4.09 5.04 -8.36
N GLU A 54 2.77 4.93 -8.51
CA GLU A 54 1.93 5.97 -9.08
C GLU A 54 0.91 6.43 -8.07
N LYS A 55 0.76 7.76 -7.94
CA LYS A 55 -0.30 8.33 -7.11
C LYS A 55 -1.65 8.03 -7.74
N THR A 56 -2.60 7.62 -6.91
CA THR A 56 -3.99 7.43 -7.32
C THR A 56 -4.90 8.06 -6.29
N SER A 57 -5.98 8.67 -6.76
CA SER A 57 -7.12 9.02 -5.90
C SER A 57 -7.73 7.73 -5.37
N LEU A 58 -7.94 7.66 -4.06
CA LEU A 58 -8.54 6.49 -3.42
C LEU A 58 -9.41 6.93 -2.27
N PHE A 59 -10.65 6.46 -2.27
CA PHE A 59 -11.65 6.86 -1.29
C PHE A 59 -11.78 8.40 -1.28
N ASP A 60 -11.67 9.03 -0.11
CA ASP A 60 -11.65 10.50 0.05
C ASP A 60 -10.22 11.07 0.10
N GLY A 61 -9.20 10.30 -0.29
CA GLY A 61 -7.79 10.64 -0.14
C GLY A 61 -6.89 10.25 -1.33
N GLN A 62 -5.60 10.12 -1.04
CA GLN A 62 -4.57 9.70 -2.00
C GLN A 62 -3.87 8.43 -1.52
N GLY A 63 -3.60 7.52 -2.44
CA GLY A 63 -2.79 6.32 -2.22
C GLY A 63 -1.75 6.13 -3.32
N TRP A 64 -0.97 5.06 -3.22
CA TRP A 64 0.05 4.70 -4.19
C TRP A 64 -0.17 3.29 -4.69
N MET A 65 -0.33 3.14 -6.01
CA MET A 65 -0.31 1.83 -6.64
C MET A 65 1.11 1.48 -7.08
N VAL A 66 1.49 0.22 -6.90
CA VAL A 66 2.84 -0.28 -7.19
C VAL A 66 2.75 -1.48 -8.12
N ASN A 67 3.60 -1.55 -9.15
CA ASN A 67 3.64 -2.70 -10.08
C ASN A 67 4.35 -3.96 -9.52
N GLY A 68 4.61 -4.01 -8.20
CA GLY A 68 5.36 -5.05 -7.51
C GLY A 68 4.51 -5.96 -6.63
N THR A 69 5.14 -6.62 -5.67
CA THR A 69 4.47 -7.45 -4.65
C THR A 69 4.06 -6.61 -3.43
N PRO A 70 3.26 -7.16 -2.48
CA PRO A 70 2.99 -6.49 -1.21
C PRO A 70 4.26 -6.15 -0.43
N ALA A 71 5.27 -7.04 -0.48
CA ALA A 71 6.55 -6.80 0.17
C ALA A 71 7.32 -5.62 -0.45
N ASP A 72 7.17 -5.38 -1.76
CA ASP A 72 7.72 -4.21 -2.45
C ASP A 72 6.95 -2.94 -2.11
N CYS A 73 5.62 -3.03 -1.98
CA CYS A 73 4.78 -1.91 -1.55
C CYS A 73 5.25 -1.36 -0.19
N VAL A 74 5.45 -2.23 0.79
CA VAL A 74 5.96 -1.84 2.12
C VAL A 74 7.38 -1.26 2.02
N LYS A 75 8.26 -1.87 1.24
CA LYS A 75 9.64 -1.37 1.07
C LYS A 75 9.67 0.02 0.45
N LEU A 76 8.91 0.26 -0.61
CA LEU A 76 8.83 1.56 -1.25
C LEU A 76 8.17 2.60 -0.34
N ALA A 77 7.10 2.21 0.37
CA ALA A 77 6.43 3.08 1.33
C ALA A 77 7.42 3.64 2.37
N VAL A 78 8.15 2.73 3.04
CA VAL A 78 9.06 3.09 4.14
C VAL A 78 10.30 3.84 3.67
N ASN A 79 10.84 3.51 2.49
CA ASN A 79 12.14 4.04 2.06
C ASN A 79 12.05 5.22 1.08
N CYS A 80 10.91 5.40 0.39
CA CYS A 80 10.83 6.35 -0.73
C CYS A 80 9.57 7.22 -0.73
N LEU A 81 8.40 6.68 -0.36
CA LEU A 81 7.12 7.38 -0.54
C LEU A 81 6.68 8.16 0.69
N LEU A 82 6.92 7.63 1.89
CA LEU A 82 6.57 8.28 3.14
C LEU A 82 7.72 9.17 3.62
N LYS A 83 7.39 10.38 4.10
CA LYS A 83 8.38 11.29 4.73
C LYS A 83 8.90 10.76 6.06
N GLU A 84 8.07 9.99 6.76
CA GLU A 84 8.33 9.42 8.08
C GLU A 84 7.91 7.95 8.07
N LYS A 85 8.62 7.12 8.84
CA LYS A 85 8.27 5.69 8.95
C LYS A 85 6.88 5.54 9.58
N PRO A 86 6.06 4.58 9.12
CA PRO A 86 4.80 4.30 9.77
C PRO A 86 5.05 3.68 11.16
N ASP A 87 4.16 3.98 12.11
CA ASP A 87 4.16 3.37 13.44
C ASP A 87 3.65 1.91 13.38
N LEU A 88 2.77 1.62 12.41
CA LEU A 88 2.15 0.32 12.20
C LEU A 88 1.94 0.06 10.71
N VAL A 89 2.13 -1.19 10.29
CA VAL A 89 1.77 -1.69 8.95
C VAL A 89 0.66 -2.71 9.13
N ILE A 90 -0.40 -2.60 8.34
CA ILE A 90 -1.53 -3.53 8.30
C ILE A 90 -1.73 -4.01 6.86
#